data_AF-A0A8T4FRM6-F1
#
_entry.id   AF-A0A8T4FRM6-F1
#
_cell.length_a   1.000
_cell.length_b   1.000
_cell.length_c   1.000
_cell.angle_alpha   90.00
_cell.angle_beta   90.00
_cell.angle_gamma   90.00
#
_symmetry.space_group_name_H-M   'P 1'
#
loop_
_entity.id
_entity.type
_entity.pdbx_description
1 polymer ?
#
loop_
_entity_poly.entity_id
_entity_poly.type
_entity_poly.pdbx_seq_one_letter_code
_entity_poly.pdbx_strand_id
1 'polypeptide(L)' 'MKRIPLGCQKFDRLLGGGIEGGSLTLLYGEAGAGKTNVCLQFARNVAKGGDRVAYIDSEGLSSDRISQVFSGL' A
#
# COMPACT_ATOMS: atom_id res chain seq x y z
N MET A 1 18.41 2.64 -3.42
CA MET A 1 17.77 3.10 -2.15
C MET A 1 17.08 1.91 -1.47
N LYS A 2 16.57 2.05 -0.22
CA LYS A 2 15.84 0.96 0.47
C LYS A 2 14.52 0.69 -0.28
N ARG A 3 14.25 -0.57 -0.64
CA ARG A 3 12.94 -1.00 -1.15
C ARG A 3 12.07 -1.49 0.00
N ILE A 4 10.79 -1.12 -0.04
CA ILE A 4 9.80 -1.46 0.96
C ILE A 4 8.84 -2.48 0.34
N PRO A 5 8.83 -3.74 0.81
CA PRO A 5 7.93 -4.76 0.30
C PRO A 5 6.46 -4.38 0.51
N LEU A 6 5.63 -4.64 -0.50
CA LEU A 6 4.17 -4.60 -0.44
C LEU A 6 3.60 -5.75 0.40
N GLY A 7 4.36 -6.83 0.62
CA GLY A 7 3.89 -8.03 1.33
C GLY A 7 3.11 -9.00 0.43
N CYS A 8 3.21 -8.83 -0.89
CA CYS A 8 2.66 -9.72 -1.90
C CYS A 8 3.81 -10.21 -2.78
N GLN A 9 4.25 -11.46 -2.59
CA GLN A 9 5.47 -11.97 -3.21
C GLN A 9 5.53 -11.78 -4.74
N LYS A 10 4.40 -11.99 -5.45
CA LYS A 10 4.33 -11.78 -6.91
C LYS A 10 4.49 -10.31 -7.28
N PHE A 11 3.88 -9.41 -6.51
CA PHE A 11 3.96 -7.97 -6.75
C PHE A 11 5.35 -7.43 -6.38
N ASP A 12 5.89 -7.86 -5.26
CA ASP A 12 7.25 -7.51 -4.84
C ASP A 12 8.26 -7.96 -5.89
N ARG A 13 8.14 -9.17 -6.42
CA ARG A 13 9.00 -9.63 -7.53
C ARG A 13 8.86 -8.75 -8.77
N LEU A 14 7.63 -8.37 -9.15
CA LEU A 14 7.39 -7.48 -10.29
C LEU A 14 8.08 -6.12 -10.12
N LEU A 15 8.17 -5.61 -8.90
CA LEU A 15 8.81 -4.34 -8.57
C LEU A 15 10.29 -4.49 -8.17
N GLY A 16 10.88 -5.68 -8.32
CA GLY A 16 12.28 -5.95 -7.97
C GLY A 16 12.57 -5.91 -6.45
N GLY A 17 11.58 -6.23 -5.62
CA GLY A 17 11.68 -6.34 -4.17
C GLY A 17 10.78 -5.37 -3.39
N GLY A 18 9.98 -4.55 -4.07
CA GLY A 18 9.04 -3.62 -3.46
C GLY A 18 9.16 -2.20 -3.98
N ILE A 19 8.50 -1.26 -3.30
CA ILE A 19 8.48 0.17 -3.67
C ILE A 19 9.83 0.81 -3.30
N GLU A 20 10.44 1.52 -4.24
CA GLU A 20 11.72 2.22 -4.00
C GLU A 20 11.52 3.50 -3.18
N GLY A 21 12.09 3.55 -1.98
CA GLY A 21 12.07 4.76 -1.14
C GLY A 21 12.84 5.91 -1.78
N GLY A 22 12.42 7.15 -1.52
CA GLY A 22 13.00 8.34 -2.15
C GLY A 22 12.55 8.58 -3.59
N SER A 23 11.58 7.79 -4.08
CA SER A 23 11.00 7.91 -5.42
C SER A 23 9.49 8.13 -5.35
N LEU A 24 8.91 8.56 -6.47
CA LEU A 24 7.46 8.58 -6.68
C LEU A 24 7.07 7.36 -7.52
N THR A 25 6.18 6.51 -6.99
CA THR A 25 5.58 5.39 -7.72
C THR A 25 4.12 5.69 -8.03
N LEU A 26 3.76 5.72 -9.32
CA LEU A 26 2.38 5.93 -9.78
C LEU A 26 1.70 4.59 -10.09
N LEU A 27 0.56 4.33 -9.44
CA LEU A 27 -0.30 3.19 -9.76
C LEU A 27 -1.57 3.70 -10.46
N TYR A 28 -1.71 3.38 -11.75
CA TYR A 28 -2.85 3.81 -12.57
C TYR A 28 -3.67 2.62 -13.08
N GLY A 29 -4.93 2.87 -13.45
CA GLY A 29 -5.84 1.85 -13.99
C GLY A 29 -7.31 2.22 -13.78
N GLU A 30 -8.22 1.43 -14.35
CA GLU A 30 -9.67 1.65 -14.26
C GLU A 30 -10.22 1.51 -12.83
N ALA A 31 -11.46 1.97 -12.62
CA ALA A 31 -12.18 1.72 -11.37
C ALA A 31 -12.24 0.20 -11.10
N GLY A 32 -11.99 -0.21 -9.86
CA GLY A 32 -11.94 -1.63 -9.50
C GLY A 32 -10.61 -2.35 -9.82
N ALA A 33 -9.63 -1.73 -10.48
CA ALA A 33 -8.33 -2.33 -10.77
C ALA A 33 -7.45 -2.65 -9.54
N GLY A 34 -7.93 -2.36 -8.33
CA GLY A 34 -7.25 -2.69 -7.08
C GLY A 34 -6.31 -1.61 -6.54
N LYS A 35 -6.22 -0.43 -7.16
CA LYS A 35 -5.32 0.67 -6.78
C LYS A 35 -5.37 1.01 -5.29
N THR A 36 -6.57 1.35 -4.79
CA THR A 36 -6.81 1.68 -3.38
C THR A 36 -6.44 0.54 -2.45
N ASN A 37 -6.68 -0.71 -2.85
CA ASN A 37 -6.33 -1.88 -2.06
C ASN A 37 -4.82 -2.07 -1.93
N VAL A 38 -4.07 -1.85 -3.00
CA VAL A 38 -2.59 -1.90 -2.97
C VAL A 38 -2.06 -0.83 -2.03
N CYS A 39 -2.56 0.41 -2.13
CA CYS A 39 -2.13 1.50 -1.25
C CYS A 39 -2.44 1.22 0.22
N LEU A 40 -3.62 0.67 0.53
CA LEU A 40 -3.99 0.33 1.92
C LEU A 40 -3.17 -0.82 2.49
N GLN A 41 -2.94 -1.88 1.70
CA GLN A 41 -2.10 -3.00 2.13
C GLN A 41 -0.65 -2.57 2.34
N PHE A 42 -0.14 -1.69 1.47
CA PHE A 42 1.18 -1.10 1.66
C PHE A 42 1.26 -0.29 2.94
N ALA A 43 0.31 0.63 3.16
CA ALA A 43 0.24 1.44 4.37
C ALA A 43 0.19 0.58 5.64
N ARG A 44 -0.65 -0.46 5.64
CA ARG A 44 -0.76 -1.45 6.71
C ARG A 44 0.60 -2.11 7.00
N ASN A 45 1.26 -2.62 5.96
CA ASN A 45 2.50 -3.38 6.15
C ASN A 45 3.66 -2.51 6.61
N VAL A 46 3.71 -1.25 6.16
CA VAL A 46 4.67 -0.25 6.67
C VAL A 46 4.39 0.05 8.15
N ALA A 47 3.12 0.31 8.51
CA ALA A 47 2.72 0.55 9.90
C ALA A 47 3.04 -0.65 10.82
N LYS A 48 2.78 -1.87 10.36
CA LYS A 48 3.12 -3.11 11.07
C LYS A 48 4.63 -3.27 11.29
N GLY A 49 5.44 -2.74 10.39
CA GLY A 49 6.91 -2.72 10.50
C GLY A 49 7.44 -1.70 11.52
N GLY A 50 6.57 -0.88 12.14
CA GLY A 50 6.93 0.16 13.09
C GLY A 50 7.20 1.53 12.47
N ASP A 51 7.10 1.64 11.14
CA ASP A 51 7.25 2.91 10.42
C ASP A 51 5.93 3.69 10.37
N ARG A 52 5.99 5.01 10.17
CA ARG A 52 4.79 5.86 10.09
C ARG A 52 4.31 6.01 8.65
N VAL A 53 2.99 6.12 8.47
CA VAL A 53 2.36 6.32 7.17
C VAL A 53 1.39 7.50 7.22
N ALA A 54 1.46 8.37 6.20
CA ALA A 54 0.41 9.32 5.90
C ALA A 54 -0.39 8.79 4.70
N TYR A 55 -1.69 8.57 4.91
CA TYR A 55 -2.60 8.18 3.84
C TYR A 55 -3.52 9.36 3.54
N ILE A 56 -3.46 9.88 2.31
CA ILE A 56 -4.28 11.00 1.85
C ILE A 56 -5.34 10.44 0.91
N ASP A 57 -6.60 10.71 1.24
CA ASP A 57 -7.75 10.30 0.45
C ASP A 57 -8.43 11.53 -0.15
N SER A 58 -8.82 11.42 -1.42
CA SER A 58 -9.47 12.49 -2.19
C SER A 58 -10.91 12.16 -2.60
N GLU A 59 -11.35 10.91 -2.48
CA GLU A 59 -12.62 10.43 -3.05
C GLU A 59 -13.58 9.87 -1.99
N GLY A 60 -13.11 9.60 -0.76
CA GLY A 60 -13.92 9.07 0.33
C GLY A 60 -13.67 7.58 0.55
N LEU A 61 -12.78 7.28 1.48
CA LEU A 61 -12.42 5.92 1.86
C LEU A 61 -13.38 5.37 2.91
N SER A 62 -13.88 4.16 2.66
CA SER A 62 -14.74 3.44 3.60
C SER A 62 -14.02 3.09 4.91
N SER A 63 -14.61 3.47 6.04
CA SER A 63 -14.17 3.07 7.38
C SER A 63 -14.19 1.56 7.59
N ASP A 64 -15.15 0.86 6.99
CA ASP A 64 -15.22 -0.61 7.06
C ASP A 64 -14.03 -1.21 6.33
N ARG A 65 -13.62 -0.62 5.19
CA ARG A 65 -12.45 -1.08 4.47
C ARG A 65 -11.16 -0.88 5.26
N ILE A 66 -11.01 0.26 5.94
CA ILE A 66 -9.90 0.50 6.86
C ILE A 66 -9.91 -0.56 7.96
N SER A 67 -11.04 -0.77 8.61
CA SER A 67 -11.18 -1.74 9.70
C SER A 67 -10.84 -3.17 9.26
N GLN A 68 -11.29 -3.58 8.07
CA GLN A 68 -10.96 -4.89 7.49
C GLN A 68 -9.46 -5.03 7.24
N VAL A 69 -8.85 -4.05 6.57
CA VAL A 69 -7.43 -4.13 6.19
C VAL A 69 -6.54 -4.05 7.42
N PHE A 70 -6.83 -3.16 8.36
CA PHE A 70 -6.00 -2.92 9.54
C PHE A 70 -6.39 -3.79 10.75
N SER A 71 -7.33 -4.72 10.60
CA SER A 71 -7.68 -5.66 11.67
C SER A 71 -6.45 -6.48 12.11
N GLY A 72 -6.32 -6.66 13.43
CA GLY A 72 -5.24 -7.44 14.05
C GLY A 72 -3.85 -6.81 13.95
N LEU A 73 -3.78 -5.52 13.62
CA LEU A 73 -2.57 -4.70 13.73
C LEU A 73 -2.51 -4.03 15.09
#